data_AF-A0A094HYL0-F1
#
_entry.id   AF-A0A094HYL0-F1
#
_cell.length_a   1.000
_cell.length_b   1.000
_cell.length_c   1.000
_cell.angle_alpha   90.00
_cell.angle_beta   90.00
_cell.angle_gamma   90.00
#
_symmetry.space_group_name_H-M   'P 1'
#
loop_
_entity.id
_entity.type
_entity.pdbx_description
1 polymer ?
#
loop_
_entity_poly.entity_id
_entity_poly.type
_entity_poly.pdbx_seq_one_letter_code
_entity_poly.pdbx_strand_id
1 'polypeptide(L)'
;SPSGGSVQQKTDRLMAAVLEAVHALTPKAKPSPYAKRWWTSDLTQLRRIYTYWRNCARARRRAGRTVVDLEETAKSAAKHYHDAIRQQKKKHWNEFLADNDNIWQAAKYLKSSNESAFGRVPQLVKSDGTTTADHTEQAEELLTKFFPPLLDNIDDEGAKPQRAPIVMPAITLEEVERQLFAAKSWKAPGEDGLPANKEPL
;
A
#
# COMPACT_ATOMS: atom_id res chain seq x y z
N SER A 1 68.31 -5.22 -2.35
CA SER A 1 67.73 -4.95 -3.68
C SER A 1 66.23 -4.89 -3.56
N PRO A 2 65.53 -3.77 -3.90
CA PRO A 2 64.09 -3.75 -3.77
C PRO A 2 63.48 -4.46 -4.98
N SER A 3 62.77 -5.55 -4.70
CA SER A 3 61.99 -6.34 -5.65
C SER A 3 60.85 -5.48 -6.21
N GLY A 4 61.12 -4.76 -7.30
CA GLY A 4 60.11 -4.04 -8.07
C GLY A 4 59.22 -5.04 -8.78
N GLY A 5 58.09 -5.39 -8.16
CA GLY A 5 57.05 -6.18 -8.80
C GLY A 5 56.61 -5.55 -10.12
N SER A 6 56.22 -6.39 -11.09
CA SER A 6 55.70 -5.99 -12.40
C SER A 6 54.60 -4.92 -12.24
N VAL A 7 54.45 -4.03 -13.22
CA VAL A 7 53.41 -2.98 -13.25
C VAL A 7 52.03 -3.58 -12.93
N GLN A 8 51.75 -4.80 -13.41
CA GLN A 8 50.53 -5.54 -13.10
C GLN A 8 50.33 -5.79 -11.60
N GLN A 9 51.37 -6.24 -10.88
CA GLN A 9 51.29 -6.48 -9.43
C GLN A 9 51.03 -5.20 -8.63
N LYS A 10 51.56 -4.06 -9.11
CA LYS A 10 51.29 -2.76 -8.48
C LYS A 10 49.85 -2.34 -8.69
N THR A 11 49.32 -2.53 -9.90
CA THR A 11 47.91 -2.28 -10.23
C THR A 11 46.98 -3.17 -9.43
N ASP A 12 47.28 -4.46 -9.32
CA ASP A 12 46.47 -5.42 -8.57
C ASP A 12 46.44 -5.08 -7.07
N ARG A 13 47.58 -4.66 -6.50
CA ARG A 13 47.65 -4.18 -5.10
C ARG A 13 46.83 -2.91 -4.89
N LEU A 14 46.93 -1.95 -5.81
CA LEU A 14 46.13 -0.73 -5.73
C LEU A 14 44.63 -1.04 -5.82
N MET A 15 44.23 -1.90 -6.77
CA MET A 15 42.85 -2.31 -6.93
C MET A 15 42.33 -3.07 -5.70
N ALA A 16 43.13 -3.94 -5.10
CA ALA A 16 42.78 -4.62 -3.86
C ALA A 16 42.55 -3.63 -2.72
N ALA A 17 43.49 -2.69 -2.50
CA ALA A 17 43.37 -1.68 -1.46
C ALA A 17 42.17 -0.74 -1.66
N VAL A 18 41.88 -0.35 -2.90
CA VAL A 18 40.70 0.46 -3.25
C VAL A 18 39.42 -0.32 -3.00
N LEU A 19 39.33 -1.59 -3.42
CA LEU A 19 38.15 -2.42 -3.19
C LEU A 19 37.92 -2.67 -1.70
N GLU A 20 38.98 -2.91 -0.93
CA GLU A 20 38.92 -3.06 0.51
C GLU A 20 38.39 -1.79 1.19
N ALA A 21 38.94 -0.62 0.85
CA ALA A 21 38.47 0.66 1.36
C ALA A 21 37.01 0.94 0.98
N VAL A 22 36.61 0.64 -0.26
CA VAL A 22 35.22 0.76 -0.70
C VAL A 22 34.30 -0.17 0.09
N HIS A 23 34.70 -1.42 0.33
CA HIS A 23 33.91 -2.36 1.12
C HIS A 23 33.79 -1.96 2.59
N ALA A 24 34.85 -1.39 3.18
CA ALA A 24 34.85 -0.93 4.56
C ALA A 24 34.04 0.38 4.76
N LEU A 25 34.16 1.32 3.83
CA LEU A 25 33.59 2.66 3.95
C LEU A 25 32.22 2.83 3.28
N THR A 26 31.83 1.90 2.41
CA THR A 26 30.54 1.93 1.70
C THR A 26 29.68 0.75 2.13
N PRO A 27 28.99 0.82 3.30
CA PRO A 27 28.04 -0.20 3.68
C PRO A 27 26.98 -0.32 2.57
N LYS A 28 26.84 -1.52 2.00
CA LYS A 28 25.79 -1.76 1.00
C LYS A 28 24.44 -1.51 1.66
N ALA A 29 23.67 -0.60 1.07
CA ALA A 29 22.29 -0.39 1.48
C ALA A 29 21.56 -1.73 1.45
N LYS A 30 21.04 -2.14 2.61
CA LYS A 30 20.11 -3.26 2.72
C LYS A 30 18.73 -2.66 2.48
N PRO A 31 18.15 -2.72 1.27
CA PRO A 31 16.78 -2.29 1.08
C PRO A 31 15.92 -3.05 2.09
N SER A 32 15.03 -2.33 2.78
CA SER A 32 14.11 -2.94 3.72
C SER A 32 13.44 -4.15 3.06
N PRO A 33 13.28 -5.29 3.77
CA PRO A 33 12.52 -6.43 3.25
C PRO A 33 11.12 -6.03 2.73
N TYR A 34 10.57 -4.94 3.27
CA TYR A 34 9.27 -4.39 2.89
C TYR A 34 9.32 -3.41 1.70
N ALA A 35 10.50 -3.01 1.22
CA ALA A 35 10.66 -2.03 0.14
C ALA A 35 10.00 -2.50 -1.17
N LYS A 36 9.93 -3.81 -1.39
CA LYS A 36 9.16 -4.44 -2.47
C LYS A 36 8.53 -5.73 -1.97
N ARG A 37 7.39 -5.62 -1.27
CA ARG A 37 6.63 -6.79 -0.75
C ARG A 37 6.30 -7.84 -1.82
N TRP A 38 6.15 -7.44 -3.08
CA TRP A 38 5.92 -8.36 -4.20
C TRP A 38 7.21 -9.02 -4.73
N TRP A 39 8.40 -8.68 -4.25
CA TRP A 39 9.65 -9.28 -4.75
C TRP A 39 9.99 -10.59 -4.02
N THR A 40 10.21 -11.67 -4.77
CA THR A 40 10.46 -13.01 -4.21
C THR A 40 11.87 -13.53 -4.51
N SER A 41 12.27 -14.60 -3.81
CA SER A 41 13.48 -15.38 -4.12
C SER A 41 13.49 -15.87 -5.57
N ASP A 42 12.33 -16.30 -6.07
CA ASP A 42 12.19 -16.86 -7.41
C ASP A 42 12.43 -15.78 -8.48
N LEU A 43 11.91 -14.57 -8.27
CA LEU A 43 12.23 -13.41 -9.12
C LEU A 43 13.72 -13.06 -9.09
N THR A 44 14.40 -13.29 -7.97
CA THR A 44 15.84 -13.10 -7.84
C THR A 44 16.61 -14.13 -8.66
N GLN A 45 16.18 -15.40 -8.61
CA GLN A 45 16.75 -16.47 -9.44
C GLN A 45 16.50 -16.22 -10.93
N LEU A 46 15.28 -15.88 -11.32
CA LEU A 46 14.93 -15.53 -12.70
C LEU A 46 15.75 -14.33 -13.20
N ARG A 47 15.96 -13.30 -12.37
CA ARG A 47 16.84 -12.17 -12.72
C ARG A 47 18.27 -12.62 -13.00
N ARG A 48 18.82 -13.56 -12.21
CA ARG A 48 20.17 -14.10 -12.44
C ARG A 48 20.24 -14.85 -13.76
N ILE A 49 19.28 -15.74 -14.03
CA ILE A 49 19.19 -16.52 -15.27
C ILE A 49 19.05 -15.59 -16.48
N TYR A 50 18.11 -14.65 -16.44
CA TYR A 50 17.93 -13.63 -17.48
C TYR A 50 19.22 -12.84 -17.74
N THR A 51 19.86 -12.35 -16.66
CA THR A 51 21.08 -11.53 -16.78
C THR A 51 22.22 -12.33 -17.40
N TYR A 52 22.38 -13.59 -17.00
CA TYR A 52 23.37 -14.50 -17.54
C TYR A 52 23.18 -14.67 -19.05
N TRP A 53 22.02 -15.15 -19.50
CA TRP A 53 21.78 -15.41 -20.93
C TRP A 53 21.87 -14.15 -21.78
N ARG A 54 21.34 -13.02 -21.28
CA ARG A 54 21.47 -11.72 -21.94
C ARG A 54 22.94 -11.31 -22.11
N ASN A 55 23.76 -11.52 -21.08
CA ASN A 55 25.18 -11.18 -21.13
C ASN A 55 25.96 -12.11 -22.07
N CYS A 56 25.64 -13.41 -22.08
CA CYS A 56 26.22 -14.40 -23.00
C CYS A 56 25.93 -14.05 -24.47
N ALA A 57 24.67 -13.80 -24.81
CA ALA A 57 24.26 -13.39 -26.16
C ALA A 57 24.94 -12.07 -26.57
N ARG A 58 24.96 -11.08 -25.66
CA ARG A 58 25.62 -9.79 -25.90
C ARG A 58 27.13 -9.93 -26.10
N ALA A 59 27.82 -10.77 -25.34
CA ALA A 59 29.25 -11.02 -25.49
C ALA A 59 29.57 -11.63 -26.84
N ARG A 60 28.76 -12.59 -27.31
CA ARG A 60 28.90 -13.20 -28.64
C ARG A 60 28.70 -12.18 -29.76
N ARG A 61 27.65 -11.35 -29.68
CA ARG A 61 27.43 -10.25 -30.63
C ARG A 61 28.60 -9.28 -30.71
N ARG A 62 29.18 -8.91 -29.56
CA ARG A 62 30.38 -8.05 -29.52
C ARG A 62 31.61 -8.68 -30.16
N ALA A 63 31.71 -10.01 -30.13
CA ALA A 63 32.73 -10.77 -30.83
C ALA A 63 32.41 -11.00 -32.33
N GLY A 64 31.41 -10.31 -32.88
CA GLY A 64 31.00 -10.43 -34.29
C GLY A 64 30.26 -11.72 -34.64
N ARG A 65 29.89 -12.54 -33.65
CA ARG A 65 29.21 -13.83 -33.86
C ARG A 65 27.82 -13.81 -33.25
N THR A 66 26.81 -14.04 -34.08
CA THR A 66 25.43 -14.24 -33.62
C THR A 66 25.12 -15.74 -33.64
N VAL A 67 24.75 -16.30 -32.49
CA VAL A 67 24.34 -17.70 -32.37
C VAL A 67 22.83 -17.70 -32.10
N VAL A 68 22.06 -18.28 -33.02
CA VAL A 68 20.59 -18.23 -33.00
C VAL A 68 20.05 -18.81 -31.69
N ASP A 69 20.49 -20.00 -31.30
CA ASP A 69 20.05 -20.67 -30.07
C ASP A 69 20.30 -19.83 -28.81
N LEU A 70 21.42 -19.10 -28.75
CA LEU A 70 21.74 -18.22 -27.62
C LEU A 70 20.82 -16.99 -27.58
N GLU A 71 20.49 -16.41 -28.73
CA GLU A 71 19.55 -15.30 -28.82
C GLU A 71 18.11 -15.74 -28.47
N GLU A 72 17.69 -16.92 -28.91
CA GLU A 72 16.39 -17.51 -28.55
C GLU A 72 16.31 -17.80 -27.05
N THR A 73 17.36 -18.39 -26.48
CA THR A 73 17.44 -18.66 -25.03
C THR A 73 17.41 -17.36 -24.23
N ALA A 74 18.14 -16.33 -24.67
CA ALA A 74 18.12 -15.01 -24.02
C ALA A 74 16.75 -14.34 -24.12
N LYS A 75 16.07 -14.46 -25.27
CA LYS A 75 14.71 -13.95 -25.49
C LYS A 75 13.69 -14.68 -24.60
N SER A 76 13.77 -16.00 -24.52
CA SER A 76 12.91 -16.82 -23.65
C SER A 76 13.11 -16.49 -22.18
N ALA A 77 14.37 -16.42 -21.71
CA ALA A 77 14.69 -16.03 -20.33
C ALA A 77 14.20 -14.62 -20.01
N ALA A 78 14.31 -13.67 -20.95
CA ALA A 78 13.77 -12.32 -20.79
C ALA A 78 12.24 -12.32 -20.70
N LYS A 79 11.55 -13.09 -21.55
CA LYS A 79 10.09 -13.23 -21.49
C LYS A 79 9.67 -13.79 -20.14
N HIS A 80 10.24 -14.91 -19.73
CA HIS A 80 9.91 -15.57 -18.47
C HIS A 80 10.11 -14.64 -17.26
N TYR A 81 11.23 -13.94 -17.18
CA TYR A 81 11.49 -13.00 -16.09
C TYR A 81 10.47 -11.84 -16.03
N HIS A 82 10.16 -11.21 -17.18
CA HIS A 82 9.21 -10.10 -17.19
C HIS A 82 7.75 -10.57 -16.97
N ASP A 83 7.38 -11.74 -17.49
CA ASP A 83 6.08 -12.34 -17.27
C ASP A 83 5.88 -12.67 -15.78
N ALA A 84 6.88 -13.29 -15.14
CA ALA A 84 6.86 -13.57 -13.70
C ALA A 84 6.75 -12.28 -12.87
N ILE A 85 7.42 -11.18 -13.26
CA ILE A 85 7.26 -9.88 -12.60
C ILE A 85 5.82 -9.38 -12.68
N ARG A 86 5.21 -9.43 -13.88
CA ARG A 86 3.83 -8.95 -14.06
C ARG A 86 2.85 -9.79 -13.24
N GLN A 87 3.01 -11.11 -13.27
CA GLN A 87 2.19 -12.05 -12.49
C GLN A 87 2.32 -11.79 -11.00
N GLN A 88 3.54 -11.67 -10.48
CA GLN A 88 3.77 -11.48 -9.05
C GLN A 88 3.25 -10.13 -8.54
N LYS A 89 3.40 -9.06 -9.33
CA LYS A 89 2.79 -7.76 -9.01
C LYS A 89 1.27 -7.84 -8.97
N LYS A 90 0.65 -8.48 -9.97
CA LYS A 90 -0.81 -8.65 -10.04
C LYS A 90 -1.33 -9.49 -8.87
N LYS A 91 -0.66 -10.62 -8.60
CA LYS A 91 -0.97 -11.49 -7.46
C LYS A 91 -0.92 -10.71 -6.14
N HIS A 92 0.18 -10.01 -5.90
CA HIS A 92 0.33 -9.20 -4.69
C HIS A 92 -0.74 -8.10 -4.57
N TRP A 93 -1.08 -7.43 -5.68
CA TRP A 93 -2.15 -6.44 -5.69
C TRP A 93 -3.52 -7.05 -5.37
N ASN A 94 -3.83 -8.21 -5.94
CA ASN A 94 -5.09 -8.91 -5.66
C ASN A 94 -5.17 -9.39 -4.21
N GLU A 95 -4.08 -9.94 -3.66
CA GLU A 95 -3.99 -10.33 -2.24
C GLU A 95 -4.15 -9.13 -1.32
N PHE A 96 -3.54 -8.00 -1.66
CA PHE A 96 -3.67 -6.74 -0.92
C PHE A 96 -5.11 -6.23 -0.91
N LEU A 97 -5.83 -6.34 -2.03
CA LEU A 97 -7.24 -5.93 -2.15
C LEU A 97 -8.24 -6.90 -1.52
N ALA A 98 -7.87 -8.16 -1.29
CA ALA A 98 -8.75 -9.15 -0.69
C ALA A 98 -9.02 -8.89 0.80
N ASP A 99 -8.19 -8.07 1.43
CA ASP A 99 -8.34 -7.62 2.82
C ASP A 99 -9.12 -6.30 2.86
N ASN A 100 -10.31 -6.34 3.46
CA ASN A 100 -11.26 -5.22 3.52
C ASN A 100 -10.68 -4.01 4.26
N ASP A 101 -9.73 -4.20 5.19
CA ASP A 101 -9.08 -3.11 5.92
C ASP A 101 -8.20 -2.25 4.99
N ASN A 102 -7.77 -2.83 3.86
CA ASN A 102 -6.91 -2.16 2.89
C ASN A 102 -7.68 -1.33 1.85
N ILE A 103 -9.01 -1.36 1.81
CA ILE A 103 -9.81 -0.64 0.79
C ILE A 103 -9.47 0.85 0.77
N TRP A 104 -9.40 1.49 1.94
CA TRP A 104 -9.08 2.92 2.05
C TRP A 104 -7.63 3.25 1.67
N GLN A 105 -6.71 2.33 1.96
CA GLN A 105 -5.31 2.47 1.58
C GLN A 105 -5.09 2.24 0.07
N ALA A 106 -5.81 1.28 -0.52
CA ALA A 106 -5.85 1.04 -1.96
C ALA A 106 -6.41 2.25 -2.71
N ALA A 107 -7.52 2.81 -2.22
CA ALA A 107 -8.09 4.04 -2.76
C ALA A 107 -7.09 5.20 -2.70
N LYS A 108 -6.32 5.32 -1.60
CA LYS A 108 -5.23 6.31 -1.50
C LYS A 108 -4.15 6.10 -2.56
N TYR A 109 -3.77 4.86 -2.88
CA TYR A 109 -2.78 4.58 -3.92
C TYR A 109 -3.30 4.83 -5.35
N LEU A 110 -4.60 4.71 -5.57
CA LEU A 110 -5.25 5.00 -6.86
C LEU A 110 -5.46 6.51 -7.09
N LYS A 111 -5.32 7.35 -6.06
CA LYS A 111 -5.37 8.82 -6.19
C LYS A 111 -4.10 9.34 -6.88
N SER A 112 -4.07 9.30 -8.21
CA SER A 112 -3.21 10.17 -9.01
C SER A 112 -4.04 11.34 -9.50
N SER A 113 -3.67 12.55 -9.09
CA SER A 113 -4.29 13.83 -9.46
C SER A 113 -5.46 14.28 -8.59
N ASN A 114 -5.55 15.60 -8.44
CA ASN A 114 -6.32 16.37 -7.46
C ASN A 114 -7.84 16.39 -7.71
N GLU A 115 -8.39 15.41 -8.44
CA GLU A 115 -9.83 15.25 -8.65
C GLU A 115 -10.30 13.98 -7.97
N SER A 116 -10.89 14.15 -6.79
CA SER A 116 -11.46 13.08 -6.01
C SER A 116 -12.62 12.42 -6.77
N ALA A 117 -12.44 11.19 -7.24
CA ALA A 117 -13.55 10.35 -7.71
C ALA A 117 -14.60 10.10 -6.61
N PHE A 118 -14.24 10.29 -5.33
CA PHE A 118 -15.16 10.28 -4.18
C PHE A 118 -15.77 11.65 -3.85
N GLY A 119 -15.30 12.73 -4.47
CA GLY A 119 -15.93 14.05 -4.37
C GLY A 119 -17.02 14.24 -5.42
N ARG A 120 -17.07 13.36 -6.43
CA ARG A 120 -18.08 13.39 -7.47
C ARG A 120 -19.22 12.44 -7.09
N VAL A 121 -20.24 12.98 -6.44
CA VAL A 121 -21.54 12.32 -6.34
C VAL A 121 -22.08 12.18 -7.78
N PRO A 122 -22.47 10.97 -8.22
CA PRO A 122 -23.06 10.78 -9.55
C PRO A 122 -24.34 11.61 -9.65
N GLN A 123 -24.70 12.05 -10.86
CA GLN A 123 -25.93 12.80 -11.06
C GLN A 123 -27.13 12.00 -10.56
N LEU A 124 -27.95 12.62 -9.71
CA LEU A 124 -29.13 12.00 -9.13
C LEU A 124 -30.32 12.23 -10.04
N VAL A 125 -31.20 11.24 -10.16
CA VAL A 125 -32.46 11.38 -10.87
C VAL A 125 -33.49 11.94 -9.91
N LYS A 126 -34.03 13.10 -10.24
CA LYS A 126 -35.08 13.77 -9.47
C LYS A 126 -36.44 13.11 -9.67
N SER A 127 -37.40 13.47 -8.84
CA SER A 127 -38.80 13.01 -8.96
C SER A 127 -39.48 13.41 -10.28
N ASP A 128 -39.00 14.46 -10.95
CA ASP A 128 -39.50 14.92 -12.26
C ASP A 128 -38.86 14.19 -13.47
N GLY A 129 -37.94 13.24 -13.22
CA GLY A 129 -37.22 12.49 -14.25
C GLY A 129 -36.02 13.21 -14.84
N THR A 130 -35.70 14.42 -14.38
CA THR A 130 -34.49 15.15 -14.76
C THR A 130 -33.30 14.71 -13.89
N THR A 131 -32.09 15.08 -14.31
CA THR A 131 -30.85 14.73 -13.59
C THR A 131 -30.20 15.99 -13.03
N THR A 132 -29.64 15.91 -11.82
CA THR A 132 -28.95 17.03 -11.17
C THR A 132 -27.71 17.46 -11.97
N ALA A 133 -27.57 18.75 -12.22
CA ALA A 133 -26.47 19.38 -12.93
C ALA A 133 -25.26 19.68 -12.03
N ASP A 134 -25.47 20.00 -10.76
CA ASP A 134 -24.39 20.36 -9.83
C ASP A 134 -24.51 19.76 -8.42
N HIS A 135 -23.50 20.00 -7.58
CA HIS A 135 -23.44 19.48 -6.22
C HIS A 135 -24.44 20.12 -5.25
N THR A 136 -24.86 21.36 -5.52
CA THR A 136 -25.85 22.07 -4.71
C THR A 136 -27.21 21.42 -4.88
N GLU A 137 -27.58 21.18 -6.13
CA GLU A 137 -28.82 20.51 -6.52
C GLU A 137 -28.87 19.05 -6.05
N GLN A 138 -27.73 18.35 -6.06
CA GLN A 138 -27.62 17.02 -5.44
C GLN A 138 -27.89 17.05 -3.94
N ALA A 139 -27.35 18.06 -3.23
CA ALA A 139 -27.57 18.19 -1.79
C ALA A 139 -29.03 18.52 -1.47
N GLU A 140 -29.66 19.41 -2.24
CA GLU A 140 -31.08 19.77 -2.09
C GLU A 140 -32.01 18.59 -2.35
N GLU A 141 -31.75 17.79 -3.39
CA GLU A 141 -32.54 16.59 -3.69
C GLU A 141 -32.43 15.55 -2.55
N LEU A 142 -31.22 15.34 -2.03
CA LEU A 142 -31.00 14.45 -0.88
C LEU A 142 -31.74 14.95 0.36
N LEU A 143 -31.64 16.24 0.68
CA LEU A 143 -32.32 16.84 1.82
C LEU A 143 -33.84 16.66 1.70
N THR A 144 -34.41 16.99 0.54
CA THR A 144 -35.85 16.89 0.30
C THR A 144 -36.32 15.44 0.39
N LYS A 145 -35.54 14.48 -0.11
CA LYS A 145 -35.91 13.07 -0.13
C LYS A 145 -35.83 12.40 1.25
N PHE A 146 -34.79 12.69 2.02
CA PHE A 146 -34.57 12.09 3.35
C PHE A 146 -35.27 12.85 4.48
N PHE A 147 -35.57 14.13 4.29
CA PHE A 147 -36.25 14.99 5.26
C PHE A 147 -37.45 15.68 4.61
N PRO A 148 -38.51 14.92 4.26
CA PRO A 148 -39.73 15.52 3.75
C PRO A 148 -40.32 16.50 4.78
N PRO A 149 -41.03 17.56 4.34
CA PRO A 149 -41.66 18.50 5.24
C PRO A 149 -42.58 17.76 6.21
N LEU A 150 -42.53 18.18 7.48
CA LEU A 150 -43.41 17.67 8.52
C LEU A 150 -44.86 17.88 8.08
N LEU A 151 -45.70 16.87 8.25
CA LEU A 151 -47.12 16.98 7.95
C LEU A 151 -47.75 18.10 8.80
N ASP A 152 -48.61 18.91 8.19
CA ASP A 152 -49.29 20.04 8.86
C ASP A 152 -50.11 19.61 10.09
N ASN A 153 -50.52 18.34 10.12
CA ASN A 153 -51.19 17.73 11.25
C ASN A 153 -50.41 16.48 11.68
N ILE A 154 -49.66 16.61 12.77
CA ILE A 154 -49.07 15.48 13.48
C ILE A 154 -50.11 15.06 14.51
N ASP A 155 -50.91 14.04 14.18
CA ASP A 155 -51.82 13.44 15.15
C ASP A 155 -51.00 12.95 16.36
N ASP A 156 -51.55 13.13 17.56
CA ASP A 156 -50.92 12.62 18.78
C ASP A 156 -50.65 11.12 18.58
N GLU A 157 -49.38 10.74 18.73
CA GLU A 157 -48.91 9.37 18.57
C GLU A 157 -49.46 8.58 19.76
N GLY A 158 -50.75 8.26 19.69
CA GLY A 158 -51.56 7.80 20.82
C GLY A 158 -50.88 6.69 21.60
N ALA A 159 -51.17 6.58 22.90
CA ALA A 159 -50.57 5.65 23.87
C ALA A 159 -49.46 4.72 23.31
N LYS A 160 -48.23 5.25 23.19
CA LYS A 160 -47.06 4.44 22.81
C LYS A 160 -46.95 3.23 23.72
N PRO A 161 -46.73 2.01 23.20
CA PRO A 161 -46.42 0.87 24.03
C PRO A 161 -45.19 1.22 24.86
N GLN A 162 -45.36 1.24 26.18
CA GLN A 162 -44.29 1.52 27.11
C GLN A 162 -43.25 0.42 26.93
N ARG A 163 -42.10 0.75 26.34
CA ARG A 163 -41.03 -0.22 26.13
C ARG A 163 -40.65 -0.78 27.49
N ALA A 164 -40.55 -2.12 27.58
CA ALA A 164 -40.07 -2.77 28.78
C ALA A 164 -38.73 -2.11 29.19
N PRO A 165 -38.53 -1.80 30.48
CA PRO A 165 -37.28 -1.24 30.96
C PRO A 165 -36.10 -2.09 30.47
N ILE A 166 -35.14 -1.45 29.81
CA ILE A 166 -33.91 -2.12 29.39
C ILE A 166 -33.15 -2.47 30.67
N VAL A 167 -32.92 -3.76 30.90
CA VAL A 167 -32.11 -4.23 32.02
C VAL A 167 -30.67 -3.82 31.75
N MET A 168 -30.18 -2.85 32.53
CA MET A 168 -28.79 -2.43 32.51
C MET A 168 -28.00 -3.35 33.44
N PRO A 169 -27.14 -4.25 32.92
CA PRO A 169 -26.30 -5.08 33.78
C PRO A 169 -25.35 -4.19 34.59
N ALA A 170 -24.98 -4.65 35.79
CA ALA A 170 -24.01 -3.95 36.62
C ALA A 170 -22.64 -3.93 35.93
N ILE A 171 -22.03 -2.75 35.85
CA ILE A 171 -20.68 -2.59 35.31
C ILE A 171 -19.71 -3.32 36.24
N THR A 172 -18.94 -4.25 35.69
CA THR A 172 -17.94 -5.03 36.42
C THR A 172 -16.60 -4.30 36.45
N LEU A 173 -15.78 -4.53 37.49
CA LEU A 173 -14.47 -3.90 37.59
C LEU A 173 -13.56 -4.34 36.44
N GLU A 174 -13.65 -5.60 36.04
CA GLU A 174 -12.89 -6.18 34.93
C GLU A 174 -13.22 -5.51 33.59
N GLU A 175 -14.48 -5.12 33.39
CA GLU A 175 -14.91 -4.38 32.20
C GLU A 175 -14.34 -2.95 32.19
N VAL A 176 -14.32 -2.28 33.34
CA VAL A 176 -13.69 -0.96 33.51
C VAL A 176 -12.19 -1.04 33.21
N GLU A 177 -11.49 -2.01 33.81
CA GLU A 177 -10.06 -2.21 33.60
C GLU A 177 -9.74 -2.50 32.13
N ARG A 178 -10.46 -3.45 31.50
CA ARG A 178 -10.29 -3.77 30.08
C ARG A 178 -10.46 -2.53 29.21
N GLN A 179 -11.46 -1.70 29.49
CA GLN A 179 -11.73 -0.52 28.68
C GLN A 179 -10.72 0.60 28.92
N LEU A 180 -10.25 0.76 30.15
CA LEU A 180 -9.14 1.65 30.50
C LEU A 180 -7.86 1.24 29.75
N PHE A 181 -7.56 -0.06 29.69
CA PHE A 181 -6.39 -0.57 28.96
C PHE A 181 -6.56 -0.52 27.44
N ALA A 182 -7.79 -0.58 26.91
CA ALA A 182 -8.07 -0.40 25.49
C ALA A 182 -8.01 1.07 25.04
N ALA A 183 -8.14 2.03 25.96
CA ALA A 183 -8.09 3.45 25.65
C ALA A 183 -6.74 3.84 25.02
N LYS A 184 -6.81 4.58 23.91
CA LYS A 184 -5.65 5.04 23.13
C LYS A 184 -5.10 6.32 23.77
N SER A 185 -3.83 6.29 24.15
CA SER A 185 -3.16 7.39 24.88
C SER A 185 -3.02 8.70 24.09
N TRP A 186 -3.19 8.68 22.77
CA TRP A 186 -3.07 9.87 21.93
C TRP A 186 -4.42 10.52 21.57
N LYS A 187 -5.50 10.15 22.25
CA LYS A 187 -6.80 10.82 22.09
C LYS A 187 -6.81 12.12 22.88
N ALA A 188 -7.40 13.16 22.27
CA ALA A 188 -7.51 14.47 22.91
C ALA A 188 -8.31 14.37 24.22
N PRO A 189 -7.92 15.13 25.27
CA PRO A 189 -8.68 15.21 26.52
C PRO A 189 -10.13 15.64 26.28
N GLY A 190 -11.02 15.17 27.15
CA GLY A 190 -12.41 15.63 27.17
C GLY A 190 -12.53 17.08 27.67
N GLU A 191 -13.76 17.55 27.84
CA GLU A 191 -14.05 18.88 28.41
C GLU A 191 -13.55 19.01 29.86
N ASP A 192 -13.35 17.89 30.54
CA ASP A 192 -12.72 17.76 31.85
C ASP A 192 -11.19 17.95 31.84
N GLY A 193 -10.56 17.98 30.67
CA GLY A 193 -9.12 18.15 30.51
C GLY A 193 -8.28 16.94 30.91
N LEU A 194 -8.89 15.79 31.22
CA LEU A 194 -8.18 14.59 31.65
C LEU A 194 -7.66 13.80 30.43
N PRO A 195 -6.33 13.60 30.30
CA PRO A 195 -5.79 12.84 29.19
C PRO A 195 -5.92 11.32 29.44
N ALA A 196 -6.08 10.53 28.38
CA ALA A 196 -6.16 9.06 28.47
C ALA A 196 -4.79 8.38 28.72
N ASN A 197 -3.84 9.10 29.32
CA ASN A 197 -2.45 8.70 29.45
C ASN A 197 -2.29 7.75 30.64
N LYS A 198 -1.60 6.63 30.42
CA LYS A 198 -1.28 5.66 31.47
C LYS A 198 0.12 5.97 31.97
N GLU A 199 0.25 6.69 33.08
CA GLU A 199 1.54 6.81 33.76
C GLU A 199 1.77 5.55 34.61
N PRO A 200 2.91 4.86 34.47
CA PRO A 200 3.27 3.78 35.39
C PRO A 200 3.64 4.39 36.75
N LEU A 201 3.08 3.82 37.82
CA LEU A 201 3.54 4.04 39.20
C LEU A 201 4.95 3.49 39.40
#